data_AF-A0A2H0X984-F1
#
_entry.id   AF-A0A2H0X984-F1
#
_cell.length_a   1.000
_cell.length_b   1.000
_cell.length_c   1.000
_cell.angle_alpha   90.00
_cell.angle_beta   90.00
_cell.angle_gamma   90.00
#
_symmetry.space_group_name_H-M   'P 1'
#
loop_
_entity.id
_entity.type
_entity.pdbx_description
1 polymer ?
#
loop_
_entity_poly.entity_id
_entity_poly.type
_entity_poly.pdbx_seq_one_letter_code
_entity_poly.pdbx_strand_id
1 'polypeptide(L)'
;MSIKELKGKWSKEKEYYKNQELGSGVHSFVKAFFESEELFDLREGSLSRKLESRKNEYIHENKAKEGRKADFVVYISPEIIIPLEAECYGNIQAGIKQLIAYQKDFDKH
;
A
#
# COMPACT_ATOMS: atom_id res chain seq x y z
N MET A 1 14.33 -0.23 -6.36
CA MET A 1 14.48 0.90 -7.32
C MET A 1 15.22 2.05 -6.65
N SER A 2 16.13 2.71 -7.36
CA SER A 2 16.74 3.98 -6.93
C SER A 2 15.76 5.16 -7.05
N ILE A 3 16.03 6.26 -6.34
CA ILE A 3 15.26 7.51 -6.46
C ILE A 3 15.24 8.01 -7.90
N LYS A 4 16.33 7.83 -8.64
CA LYS A 4 16.40 8.22 -10.06
C LYS A 4 15.41 7.42 -10.91
N GLU A 5 15.32 6.12 -10.71
CA GLU A 5 14.38 5.24 -11.41
C GLU A 5 12.94 5.56 -11.04
N LEU A 6 12.66 5.84 -9.76
CA LEU A 6 11.33 6.26 -9.29
C LEU A 6 10.87 7.55 -9.95
N LYS A 7 11.75 8.56 -10.04
CA LYS A 7 11.46 9.82 -10.77
C LYS A 7 11.18 9.57 -12.25
N GLY A 8 11.91 8.64 -12.86
CA GLY A 8 11.68 8.20 -14.24
C GLY A 8 10.31 7.56 -14.43
N LYS A 9 9.96 6.60 -13.55
CA LYS A 9 8.66 5.91 -13.55
C LYS A 9 7.51 6.91 -13.38
N TRP A 10 7.61 7.82 -12.40
CA TRP A 10 6.63 8.89 -12.20
C TRP A 10 6.44 9.73 -13.46
N SER A 11 7.53 10.23 -14.04
CA SER A 11 7.48 11.11 -15.20
C SER A 11 6.79 10.45 -16.40
N LYS A 12 6.97 9.13 -16.55
CA LYS A 12 6.40 8.33 -17.62
C LYS A 12 4.91 8.01 -17.40
N GLU A 13 4.52 7.72 -16.17
CA GLU A 13 3.23 7.06 -15.89
C GLU A 13 2.24 7.93 -15.09
N LYS A 14 2.63 9.12 -14.59
CA LYS A 14 1.79 9.98 -13.74
C LYS A 14 0.40 10.29 -14.28
N GLU A 15 0.24 10.39 -15.60
CA GLU A 15 -1.09 10.65 -16.21
C GLU A 15 -2.01 9.43 -16.14
N TYR A 16 -1.44 8.23 -16.17
CA TYR A 16 -2.18 6.98 -15.99
C TYR A 16 -2.64 6.81 -14.54
N TYR A 17 -1.77 7.15 -13.59
CA TYR A 17 -2.07 7.05 -12.15
C TYR A 17 -3.23 7.95 -11.69
N LYS A 18 -3.59 8.97 -12.46
CA LYS A 18 -4.76 9.81 -12.17
C LYS A 18 -6.08 9.06 -12.34
N ASN A 19 -6.10 8.02 -13.18
CA ASN A 19 -7.33 7.39 -13.64
C ASN A 19 -7.38 5.89 -13.34
N GLN A 20 -6.30 5.30 -12.80
CA GLN A 20 -6.22 3.87 -12.54
C GLN A 20 -5.42 3.54 -11.28
N GLU A 21 -6.03 2.71 -10.44
CA GLU A 21 -5.47 2.29 -9.15
C GLU A 21 -4.71 0.95 -9.27
N LEU A 22 -5.38 -0.08 -9.76
CA LEU A 22 -4.87 -1.46 -9.81
C LEU A 22 -4.04 -1.78 -11.07
N GLY A 23 -3.25 -2.86 -10.98
CA GLY A 23 -2.38 -3.31 -12.06
C GLY A 23 -1.19 -2.37 -12.24
N SER A 24 -1.04 -1.78 -13.43
CA SER A 24 -0.05 -0.72 -13.71
C SER A 24 -0.45 0.66 -13.17
N GLY A 25 -1.49 0.75 -12.36
CA GLY A 25 -1.99 1.99 -11.75
C GLY A 25 -1.14 2.49 -10.59
N VAL A 26 -1.68 3.40 -9.78
CA VAL A 26 -0.96 4.02 -8.64
C VAL A 26 -0.41 2.99 -7.66
N HIS A 27 -1.05 1.83 -7.50
CA HIS A 27 -0.54 0.73 -6.65
C HIS A 27 0.84 0.25 -7.12
N SER A 28 1.09 0.17 -8.43
CA SER A 28 2.41 -0.23 -8.95
C SER A 28 3.51 0.76 -8.58
N PHE A 29 3.16 2.04 -8.46
CA PHE A 29 4.09 3.08 -8.06
C PHE A 29 4.36 3.04 -6.56
N VAL A 30 3.32 2.79 -5.75
CA VAL A 30 3.46 2.57 -4.30
C VAL A 30 4.35 1.36 -4.00
N LYS A 31 4.15 0.23 -4.70
CA LYS A 31 5.03 -0.95 -4.59
C LYS A 31 6.49 -0.59 -4.89
N ALA A 32 6.75 0.14 -5.96
CA ALA A 32 8.09 0.56 -6.32
C ALA A 32 8.75 1.45 -5.25
N PHE A 33 7.97 2.30 -4.57
CA PHE A 33 8.43 3.09 -3.43
C PHE A 33 8.78 2.20 -2.23
N PHE A 34 7.91 1.26 -1.87
CA PHE A 34 8.16 0.32 -0.78
C PHE A 34 9.44 -0.50 -1.01
N GLU A 35 9.63 -1.02 -2.22
CA GLU A 35 10.78 -1.85 -2.62
C GLU A 35 12.05 -1.05 -2.96
N SER A 36 12.06 0.26 -2.68
CA SER A 36 13.25 1.09 -2.87
C SER A 36 14.15 0.99 -1.65
N GLU A 37 15.32 0.36 -1.82
CA GLU A 37 16.39 0.33 -0.79
C GLU A 37 16.84 1.73 -0.36
N GLU A 38 16.73 2.73 -1.25
CA GLU A 38 17.06 4.13 -0.95
C GLU A 38 15.98 4.87 -0.14
N LEU A 39 14.79 4.29 0.03
CA LEU A 39 13.66 4.91 0.73
C LEU A 39 13.16 4.07 1.90
N PHE A 40 12.50 2.95 1.62
CA PHE A 40 11.76 2.19 2.62
C PHE A 40 12.29 0.76 2.81
N ASP A 41 12.96 0.19 1.80
CA ASP A 41 13.55 -1.16 1.84
C ASP A 41 12.59 -2.24 2.38
N LEU A 42 11.33 -2.19 1.93
CA LEU A 42 10.30 -3.14 2.29
C LEU A 42 10.18 -4.21 1.20
N ARG A 43 9.89 -5.44 1.62
CA ARG A 43 9.56 -6.54 0.70
C ARG A 43 8.07 -6.86 0.71
N GLU A 44 7.57 -7.39 -0.39
CA GLU A 44 6.24 -7.99 -0.41
C GLU A 44 6.22 -9.27 0.45
N GLY A 45 5.29 -9.33 1.40
CA GLY A 45 5.10 -10.46 2.30
C GLY A 45 4.08 -11.47 1.78
N SER A 46 4.03 -12.64 2.42
CA SER A 46 2.98 -13.63 2.18
C SER A 46 1.85 -13.53 3.21
N LEU A 47 0.61 -13.78 2.81
CA LEU A 47 -0.54 -13.92 3.72
C LEU A 47 -0.39 -15.11 4.68
N SER A 48 0.37 -16.15 4.33
CA SER A 48 0.61 -17.32 5.18
C SER A 48 1.56 -17.07 6.35
N ARG A 49 2.24 -15.92 6.36
CA ARG A 49 3.22 -15.58 7.39
C ARG A 49 2.54 -15.13 8.68
N LYS A 50 3.01 -15.64 9.82
CA LYS A 50 2.48 -15.27 11.15
C LYS A 50 2.89 -13.85 11.54
N LEU A 51 2.02 -13.15 12.25
CA LEU A 51 2.18 -11.73 12.63
C LEU A 51 3.50 -11.48 13.38
N GLU A 52 3.87 -12.35 14.31
CA GLU A 52 5.03 -12.20 15.19
C GLU A 52 6.36 -12.24 14.42
N SER A 53 6.32 -12.75 13.18
CA SER A 53 7.49 -12.87 12.31
C SER A 53 7.58 -11.78 11.25
N ARG A 54 6.60 -10.85 11.19
CA ARG A 54 6.54 -9.79 10.18
C ARG A 54 7.41 -8.62 10.58
N LYS A 55 8.26 -8.19 9.65
CA LYS A 55 9.18 -7.05 9.83
C LYS A 55 9.63 -6.56 8.46
N ASN A 56 9.61 -5.23 8.29
CA ASN A 56 9.99 -4.54 7.05
C ASN A 56 9.37 -5.20 5.81
N GLU A 57 8.07 -5.47 5.88
CA GLU A 57 7.33 -6.07 4.76
C GLU A 57 5.95 -5.44 4.62
N TYR A 58 5.36 -5.57 3.43
CA TYR A 58 4.00 -5.14 3.16
C TYR A 58 3.18 -6.25 2.54
N ILE A 59 1.87 -6.25 2.76
CA ILE A 59 0.90 -7.06 2.03
C ILE A 59 0.13 -6.14 1.09
N HIS A 60 0.03 -6.52 -0.18
CA HIS A 60 -0.81 -5.83 -1.17
C HIS A 60 -2.03 -6.69 -1.49
N GLU A 61 -3.22 -6.19 -1.18
CA GLU A 61 -4.44 -6.88 -1.58
C GLU A 61 -4.83 -6.48 -3.00
N ASN A 62 -4.74 -7.45 -3.92
CA ASN A 62 -4.96 -7.26 -5.35
C ASN A 62 -6.26 -7.90 -5.87
N LYS A 63 -7.02 -8.57 -5.00
CA LYS A 63 -8.32 -9.18 -5.32
C LYS A 63 -9.45 -8.22 -4.98
N ALA A 64 -10.48 -8.21 -5.82
CA ALA A 64 -11.66 -7.37 -5.65
C ALA A 64 -12.31 -7.60 -4.28
N LYS A 65 -12.24 -6.57 -3.41
CA LYS A 65 -13.02 -6.20 -2.21
C LYS A 65 -13.91 -7.25 -1.51
N GLU A 66 -13.52 -8.53 -1.43
CA GLU A 66 -14.13 -9.48 -0.49
C GLU A 66 -13.54 -9.23 0.91
N GLY A 67 -14.02 -8.15 1.54
CA GLY A 67 -13.65 -7.75 2.91
C GLY A 67 -13.24 -6.29 3.03
N ARG A 68 -13.38 -5.75 4.25
CA ARG A 68 -12.91 -4.41 4.66
C ARG A 68 -11.39 -4.44 4.89
N LYS A 69 -10.62 -4.78 3.87
CA LYS A 69 -9.15 -4.83 3.95
C LYS A 69 -8.56 -3.62 3.25
N ALA A 70 -7.51 -3.07 3.85
CA ALA A 70 -6.75 -1.99 3.25
C ALA A 70 -6.05 -2.44 1.96
N ASP A 71 -5.82 -1.52 1.03
CA ASP A 71 -5.09 -1.81 -0.22
C ASP A 71 -3.69 -2.35 0.09
N PHE A 72 -3.02 -1.71 1.04
CA PHE A 72 -1.73 -2.12 1.56
C PHE A 72 -1.76 -2.19 3.08
N VAL A 73 -1.06 -3.18 3.64
CA VAL A 73 -0.76 -3.24 5.07
C VAL A 73 0.75 -3.34 5.24
N VAL A 74 1.35 -2.33 5.83
CA VAL A 74 2.80 -2.25 6.09
C VAL A 74 3.10 -2.70 7.51
N TYR A 75 4.07 -3.61 7.64
CA TYR A 75 4.56 -4.14 8.91
C TYR A 75 5.99 -3.67 9.12
N ILE A 76 6.17 -2.68 9.99
CA ILE A 76 7.53 -2.25 10.42
C ILE A 76 8.05 -3.22 11.48
N SER A 77 7.19 -3.61 12.41
CA SER A 77 7.40 -4.66 13.41
C SER A 77 6.05 -5.34 13.72
N PRO A 78 6.03 -6.43 14.52
CA PRO A 78 4.77 -7.04 14.94
C PRO A 78 3.82 -6.08 15.67
N GLU A 79 4.37 -5.03 16.29
CA GLU A 79 3.63 -4.02 17.06
C GLU A 79 3.25 -2.79 16.22
N ILE A 80 3.94 -2.55 15.10
CA ILE A 80 3.73 -1.37 14.25
C ILE A 80 3.18 -1.82 12.90
N ILE A 81 1.86 -1.75 12.78
CA ILE A 81 1.08 -2.12 11.59
C ILE A 81 0.40 -0.87 11.05
N ILE A 82 0.61 -0.56 9.77
CA ILE A 82 0.13 0.66 9.14
C ILE A 82 -0.75 0.27 7.94
N PRO A 83 -2.09 0.40 8.03
CA PRO A 83 -2.96 0.29 6.87
C PRO A 83 -2.80 1.52 5.96
N LEU A 84 -2.80 1.31 4.65
CA LEU A 84 -2.62 2.35 3.65
C LEU A 84 -3.57 2.12 2.48
N GLU A 85 -4.33 3.16 2.12
CA GLU A 85 -5.15 3.20 0.91
C GLU A 85 -4.43 4.01 -0.17
N ALA A 86 -4.47 3.52 -1.42
CA ALA A 86 -3.80 4.14 -2.55
C ALA A 86 -4.83 4.55 -3.62
N GLU A 87 -5.42 5.72 -3.43
CA GLU A 87 -6.52 6.23 -4.26
C GLU A 87 -6.05 7.14 -5.40
N CYS A 88 -6.80 7.17 -6.50
CA CYS A 88 -6.59 8.14 -7.59
C CYS A 88 -6.81 9.59 -7.15
N TYR A 89 -6.19 10.53 -7.86
CA TYR A 89 -6.39 11.96 -7.65
C TYR A 89 -7.85 12.34 -7.91
N GLY A 90 -8.57 12.70 -6.83
CA GLY A 90 -10.01 12.99 -6.84
C GLY A 90 -10.85 12.03 -6.00
N ASN A 91 -10.32 10.85 -5.63
CA ASN A 91 -11.03 9.86 -4.83
C ASN A 91 -10.52 9.75 -3.38
N ILE A 92 -9.63 10.65 -2.95
CA ILE A 92 -9.01 10.64 -1.61
C ILE A 92 -10.05 10.55 -0.47
N GLN A 93 -11.23 11.15 -0.65
CA GLN A 93 -12.29 11.11 0.37
C GLN A 93 -12.87 9.70 0.58
N ALA A 94 -12.82 8.81 -0.42
CA ALA A 94 -13.20 7.41 -0.26
C ALA A 94 -12.20 6.68 0.64
N GLY A 95 -10.90 6.80 0.35
CA GLY A 95 -9.83 6.23 1.16
C GLY A 95 -9.85 6.72 2.62
N ILE A 96 -10.12 8.01 2.87
CA ILE A 96 -10.28 8.53 4.25
C ILE A 96 -11.43 7.82 4.99
N LYS A 97 -12.57 7.62 4.32
CA LYS A 97 -13.71 6.90 4.92
C LYS A 97 -13.37 5.43 5.21
N GLN A 98 -12.63 4.77 4.32
CA GLN A 98 -12.12 3.41 4.51
C GLN A 98 -11.22 3.33 5.75
N LEU A 99 -10.23 4.23 5.87
CA LEU A 99 -9.31 4.27 7.01
C LEU A 99 -10.03 4.51 8.35
N ILE A 100 -11.01 5.42 8.39
CA ILE A 100 -11.82 5.67 9.61
C ILE A 100 -12.63 4.42 9.98
N ALA A 101 -13.15 3.70 9.00
CA ALA A 101 -13.88 2.45 9.25
C ALA A 101 -12.94 1.38 9.83
N TYR A 102 -11.72 1.23 9.30
CA TYR A 102 -10.73 0.30 9.84
C TYR A 102 -10.37 0.62 11.29
N GLN A 103 -10.15 1.90 11.61
CA GLN A 103 -9.85 2.30 12.99
C GLN A 103 -10.98 1.92 13.95
N LYS A 104 -12.23 2.19 13.57
CA LYS A 104 -13.41 1.82 14.38
C LYS A 104 -13.57 0.32 14.57
N ASP A 105 -13.13 -0.48 13.61
CA ASP A 105 -13.18 -1.94 13.73
C ASP A 105 -12.01 -2.49 14.55
N PHE A 106 -10.85 -1.83 14.51
CA PHE A 106 -9.69 -2.14 15.35
C PHE A 106 -9.99 -1.87 16.84
N ASP A 107 -10.61 -0.72 17.17
CA ASP A 107 -10.92 -0.31 18.54
C ASP A 107 -11.98 -1.18 19.25
N LYS A 108 -12.64 -2.11 18.53
CA LYS A 108 -13.65 -3.03 19.10
C LYS A 108 -13.05 -4.32 19.67
N HIS A 109 -11.74 -4.52 19.55
CA HIS A 109 -11.01 -5.71 19.97
C HIS A 109 -9.89 -5.35 20.94
#